data_AF-A0A924HN45-F1
#
_entry.id   AF-A0A924HN45-F1
#
_cell.length_a   1.000
_cell.length_b   1.000
_cell.length_c   1.000
_cell.angle_alpha   90.00
_cell.angle_beta   90.00
_cell.angle_gamma   90.00
#
_symmetry.space_group_name_H-M   'P 1'
#
loop_
_entity.id
_entity.type
_entity.pdbx_description
1 polymer ?
#
loop_
_entity_poly.entity_id
_entity_poly.type
_entity_poly.pdbx_seq_one_letter_code
_entity_poly.pdbx_strand_id
1 'polypeptide(L)' 'MAGIPQGMGRMQYACWDDYSGRFNGGVPNGRGFYTWKNDHTFEGECKAERPNGPGILKFANGGSAHL' A
#
# COMPACT_ATOMS: atom_id res chain seq x y z
N MET A 1 10.19 -8.05 22.47
CA MET A 1 10.67 -7.09 21.46
C MET A 1 9.84 -7.29 20.21
N ALA A 2 8.91 -6.39 19.91
CA ALA A 2 8.14 -6.48 18.67
C ALA A 2 9.11 -6.28 17.51
N GLY A 3 9.30 -7.31 16.69
CA GLY A 3 10.08 -7.19 15.46
C GLY A 3 9.39 -6.17 14.57
N ILE A 4 10.07 -5.06 14.27
CA ILE A 4 9.59 -4.10 13.30
C ILE A 4 9.44 -4.80 11.94
N PRO A 5 8.29 -4.74 11.27
CA PRO A 5 8.14 -5.34 9.95
C PRO A 5 9.17 -4.71 9.00
N GLN A 6 9.98 -5.58 8.41
CA GLN A 6 11.00 -5.27 7.42
C GLN A 6 10.92 -6.28 6.28
N GLY A 7 11.12 -5.81 5.04
CA GLY A 7 11.03 -6.66 3.86
C GLY A 7 9.59 -6.78 3.34
N MET A 8 9.26 -7.86 2.65
CA MET A 8 7.89 -8.06 2.15
C MET A 8 6.97 -8.50 3.28
N GLY A 9 5.77 -7.94 3.31
CA GLY A 9 4.75 -8.32 4.26
C GLY A 9 3.36 -7.99 3.75
N ARG A 10 2.38 -8.26 4.60
CA ARG A 10 0.99 -7.86 4.41
C ARG A 10 0.47 -7.28 5.72
N MET A 11 -0.15 -6.10 5.64
CA MET A 11 -0.75 -5.39 6.75
C MET A 11 -2.24 -5.24 6.48
N GLN A 12 -3.04 -5.88 7.31
CA GLN A 12 -4.48 -5.67 7.33
C GLN A 12 -4.78 -4.60 8.37
N TYR A 13 -5.37 -3.50 7.92
CA TYR A 13 -5.81 -2.41 8.78
C TYR A 13 -7.19 -2.71 9.33
N ALA A 14 -7.49 -2.19 10.53
CA ALA A 14 -8.82 -2.33 11.15
C ALA A 14 -9.95 -1.69 10.32
N CYS A 15 -9.61 -0.81 9.38
CA CYS A 15 -10.53 -0.19 8.42
C CYS A 15 -10.93 -1.13 7.26
N TRP A 16 -10.49 -2.40 7.26
CA TRP A 16 -10.59 -3.34 6.14
C TRP A 16 -9.75 -2.97 4.92
N ASP A 17 -8.86 -1.98 5.07
CA ASP A 17 -7.83 -1.70 4.08
C ASP A 17 -6.71 -2.74 4.22
N ASP A 18 -6.11 -3.12 3.09
CA ASP A 18 -5.02 -4.07 3.02
C ASP A 18 -3.84 -3.43 2.31
N TYR A 19 -2.64 -3.61 2.86
CA TYR A 19 -1.41 -3.27 2.16
C TYR A 19 -0.52 -4.50 2.06
N SER A 20 -0.11 -4.82 0.85
CA SER A 20 0.76 -5.94 0.52
C SER A 20 1.99 -5.41 -0.21
N GLY A 21 3.15 -5.43 0.42
CA GLY A 21 4.32 -4.82 -0.19
C GLY A 21 5.54 -4.78 0.73
N ARG A 22 6.48 -3.92 0.38
CA ARG A 22 7.70 -3.74 1.17
C ARG A 22 7.44 -2.82 2.36
N PHE A 23 7.94 -3.26 3.51
CA PHE A 23 7.96 -2.53 4.77
C PHE A 23 9.40 -2.23 5.14
N ASN A 24 9.61 -1.04 5.71
CA ASN A 24 10.87 -0.67 6.31
C ASN A 24 10.58 0.07 7.61
N GLY A 25 11.11 -0.43 8.73
CA GLY A 25 10.96 0.23 10.02
C GLY A 25 9.52 0.32 10.53
N GLY A 26 8.66 -0.65 10.25
CA GLY A 26 7.26 -0.60 10.71
C GLY A 26 6.26 -0.08 9.69
N VAL A 27 6.73 0.59 8.64
CA VAL A 27 5.87 1.34 7.72
C VAL A 27 6.03 0.87 6.27
N PRO A 28 4.96 0.93 5.45
CA PRO A 28 5.02 0.84 4.00
C PRO A 28 6.13 1.74 3.43
N ASN A 29 7.13 1.11 2.80
CA ASN A 29 8.28 1.79 2.23
C ASN A 29 8.88 0.95 1.10
N GLY A 30 8.66 1.40 -0.14
CA GLY A 30 9.02 0.72 -1.38
C GLY A 30 7.79 0.42 -2.23
N ARG A 31 7.91 -0.51 -3.16
CA ARG A 31 6.78 -0.92 -4.00
C ARG A 31 5.81 -1.81 -3.22
N GLY A 32 4.53 -1.55 -3.42
CA GLY A 32 3.47 -2.35 -2.83
C GLY A 32 2.12 -2.11 -3.50
N PHE A 33 1.19 -2.94 -3.11
CA PHE A 33 -0.23 -2.87 -3.43
C PHE A 33 -1.00 -2.43 -2.21
N TYR A 34 -1.82 -1.42 -2.37
CA TYR A 34 -2.78 -0.97 -1.37
C TYR A 34 -4.18 -1.25 -1.90
N THR A 35 -5.00 -1.95 -1.14
CA THR A 35 -6.41 -2.21 -1.44
C THR A 35 -7.22 -1.52 -0.37
N TRP A 36 -8.00 -0.51 -0.75
CA TRP A 36 -8.94 0.12 0.15
C TRP A 36 -10.24 -0.66 0.21
N LYS A 37 -10.95 -0.54 1.33
CA LYS A 37 -12.29 -1.14 1.50
C LYS A 37 -13.32 -0.68 0.46
N ASN A 38 -13.07 0.45 -0.20
CA ASN A 38 -13.95 1.01 -1.24
C ASN A 38 -13.68 0.39 -2.62
N ASP A 39 -13.05 -0.79 -2.69
CA ASP A 39 -12.58 -1.46 -3.92
C ASP A 39 -11.57 -0.65 -4.75
N HIS A 40 -11.04 0.44 -4.20
CA HIS A 40 -9.92 1.14 -4.82
C HIS A 40 -8.66 0.30 -4.61
N THR A 41 -7.79 0.26 -5.60
CA THR A 41 -6.48 -0.38 -5.48
C THR A 41 -5.39 0.56 -5.98
N PHE A 42 -4.24 0.57 -5.33
CA PHE A 42 -3.08 1.34 -5.75
C PHE A 42 -1.89 0.40 -5.85
N GLU A 43 -1.25 0.40 -7.00
CA GLU A 43 -0.01 -0.31 -7.25
C GLU A 43 1.08 0.71 -7.50
N GLY A 44 2.08 0.80 -6.64
CA GLY A 44 3.15 1.76 -6.87
C GLY A 44 4.15 1.88 -5.75
N GLU A 45 4.99 2.90 -5.86
CA GLU A 45 5.95 3.25 -4.83
C GLU A 45 5.27 4.01 -3.68
N CYS A 46 5.42 3.48 -2.48
CA CYS A 46 4.98 4.11 -1.25
C CYS A 46 6.18 4.46 -0.38
N LYS A 47 6.11 5.59 0.31
CA LYS A 47 7.15 6.06 1.21
C LYS A 47 6.49 6.68 2.42
N ALA A 48 6.86 6.20 3.61
CA ALA A 48 6.29 6.67 4.87
C ALA A 48 4.75 6.58 4.87
N GLU A 49 4.22 5.39 4.56
CA GLU A 49 2.78 5.07 4.59
C GLU A 49 1.92 5.76 3.53
N ARG A 50 2.53 6.57 2.65
CA ARG A 50 1.82 7.30 1.61
C ARG A 50 2.29 6.85 0.22
N PRO A 51 1.38 6.78 -0.77
CA PRO A 51 1.75 6.75 -2.18
C PRO A 51 2.68 7.92 -2.46
N ASN A 52 3.93 7.63 -2.81
CA ASN A 52 4.94 8.64 -3.05
C ASN A 52 5.91 8.10 -4.09
N GLY A 53 5.66 8.51 -5.33
CA GLY A 53 6.35 8.01 -6.49
C GLY A 53 5.37 7.46 -7.52
N PRO A 54 5.92 6.90 -8.60
CA PRO A 54 5.12 6.42 -9.71
C PRO A 54 4.22 5.27 -9.27
N GLY A 55 2.96 5.33 -9.70
CA GLY A 55 2.01 4.27 -9.41
C GLY A 55 0.73 4.38 -10.22
N ILE A 56 -0.14 3.40 -10.04
CA ILE A 56 -1.43 3.31 -10.69
C ILE A 56 -2.48 3.15 -9.60
N LEU A 57 -3.31 4.19 -9.43
CA LEU A 57 -4.51 4.14 -8.63
C LEU A 57 -5.67 3.67 -9.51
N LYS A 58 -6.16 2.46 -9.29
CA LYS A 58 -7.39 1.94 -9.87
C LYS A 58 -8.56 2.24 -8.94
N PHE A 59 -9.59 2.84 -9.49
CA PHE A 59 -10.83 3.14 -8.79
C PHE A 59 -11.81 1.98 -8.98
N ALA A 60 -12.70 1.79 -8.01
CA ALA A 60 -13.74 0.75 -8.07
C ALA A 60 -14.73 0.96 -9.23
N ASN A 61 -14.85 2.21 -9.70
CA ASN A 61 -15.66 2.56 -10.86
C ASN A 61 -15.04 2.14 -12.20
N GLY A 62 -13.89 1.45 -12.20
CA GLY A 62 -13.17 1.02 -13.40
C GLY A 62 -12.21 2.05 -13.99
N GLY A 63 -12.14 3.25 -13.41
CA GLY A 63 -11.13 4.25 -13.77
C GLY A 63 -9.74 3.86 -13.27
N SER A 64 -8.69 4.34 -13.92
CA SER A 64 -7.33 4.27 -13.41
C SER A 64 -6.62 5.61 -13.60
N ALA A 65 -5.84 6.00 -12.61
CA ALA A 65 -5.01 7.20 -12.63
C ALA A 65 -3.55 6.79 -12.44
N HIS A 66 -2.67 7.34 -13.27
CA HIS A 66 -1.24 7.26 -13.06
C HIS A 66 -0.83 8.41 -12.12
N LEU A 67 -0.04 8.08 -11.11
CA LEU A 67 0.52 8.97 -10.09
C LEU A 67 2.03 9.13 -10.30
#